data_AF-A0A961QSN5-F1
#
_entry.id   AF-A0A961QSN5-F1
#
_cell.length_a   1.000
_cell.length_b   1.000
_cell.length_c   1.000
_cell.angle_alpha   90.00
_cell.angle_beta   90.00
_cell.angle_gamma   90.00
#
_symmetry.space_group_name_H-M   'P 1'
#
loop_
_entity.id
_entity.type
_entity.pdbx_description
1 polymer ?
#
loop_
_entity_poly.entity_id
_entity_poly.type
_entity_poly.pdbx_seq_one_letter_code
_entity_poly.pdbx_strand_id
1 'polypeptide(L)'
;PLLAGLLSGWVEVGMGDFSAAQERFDLLKGNAALEAYGQYHKALALALAGDFLSAATILANGEDGPLHVNLGALVAHAQVLVQIDRDGEALEILDEALAGGIPNAVLLDL
;
A
#
# COMPACT_ATOMS: atom_id res chain seq x y z
N PRO A 1 -18.17 0.61 -8.48
CA PRO A 1 -17.02 0.19 -9.32
C PRO A 1 -15.83 -0.28 -8.48
N LEU A 2 -15.43 0.49 -7.44
CA LEU A 2 -14.26 0.18 -6.59
C LEU A 2 -14.26 -1.26 -6.05
N LEU A 3 -15.31 -1.65 -5.30
CA LEU A 3 -15.39 -2.99 -4.70
C LEU A 3 -15.23 -4.10 -5.73
N ALA A 4 -15.92 -4.00 -6.87
CA ALA A 4 -15.87 -5.01 -7.92
C ALA A 4 -14.48 -5.10 -8.56
N GLY A 5 -13.81 -3.97 -8.80
CA GLY A 5 -12.45 -3.95 -9.35
C GLY A 5 -11.42 -4.48 -8.36
N LEU A 6 -11.51 -4.10 -7.08
CA LEU A 6 -10.66 -4.66 -6.03
C LEU A 6 -10.86 -6.17 -5.89
N LEU A 7 -12.11 -6.64 -5.83
CA LEU A 7 -12.42 -8.06 -5.76
C LEU A 7 -11.85 -8.82 -6.97
N SER A 8 -11.95 -8.25 -8.17
CA SER A 8 -11.36 -8.85 -9.36
C SER A 8 -9.84 -9.02 -9.23
N GLY A 9 -9.11 -8.01 -8.74
CA GLY A 9 -7.66 -8.14 -8.54
C GLY A 9 -7.29 -9.20 -7.50
N TRP A 10 -8.01 -9.23 -6.37
CA TRP A 10 -7.77 -10.23 -5.32
C TRP A 10 -8.15 -11.67 -5.73
N VAL A 11 -9.09 -11.85 -6.66
CA VAL A 11 -9.36 -13.16 -7.27
C VAL A 11 -8.14 -13.66 -8.05
N GLU A 12 -7.50 -12.81 -8.85
CA GLU A 12 -6.28 -13.19 -9.59
C GLU A 12 -5.13 -13.55 -8.61
N VAL A 13 -4.97 -12.77 -7.53
CA VAL A 13 -4.02 -13.10 -6.44
C VAL A 13 -4.31 -14.50 -5.86
N GLY A 14 -5.57 -14.79 -5.56
CA GLY A 14 -5.98 -16.10 -5.03
C GLY A 14 -5.74 -17.27 -6.01
N MET A 15 -5.68 -16.99 -7.31
CA MET A 15 -5.30 -17.95 -8.35
C MET A 15 -3.78 -18.05 -8.57
N GLY A 16 -2.99 -17.19 -7.92
CA GLY A 16 -1.54 -17.11 -8.08
C GLY A 16 -1.09 -16.29 -9.29
N ASP A 17 -2.00 -15.60 -9.99
CA ASP A 17 -1.66 -14.74 -11.13
C ASP A 17 -1.46 -13.28 -10.67
N PHE A 18 -0.28 -13.03 -10.12
CA PHE A 18 0.10 -11.70 -9.64
C PHE A 18 0.28 -10.67 -10.78
N SER A 19 0.53 -11.11 -12.02
CA SER A 19 0.61 -10.20 -13.16
C SER A 19 -0.79 -9.69 -13.52
N ALA A 20 -1.75 -10.61 -13.66
CA ALA A 20 -3.14 -10.24 -13.91
C ALA A 20 -3.70 -9.39 -12.76
N ALA A 21 -3.38 -9.71 -11.50
CA ALA A 21 -3.79 -8.90 -10.35
C ALA A 21 -3.36 -7.43 -10.48
N GLN A 22 -2.11 -7.18 -10.83
CA GLN A 22 -1.59 -5.82 -11.01
C GLN A 22 -2.33 -5.07 -12.11
N GLU A 23 -2.59 -5.72 -13.25
CA GLU A 23 -3.38 -5.13 -14.33
C GLU A 23 -4.81 -4.78 -13.87
N ARG A 24 -5.46 -5.65 -13.08
CA ARG A 24 -6.80 -5.37 -12.52
C ARG A 24 -6.80 -4.13 -11.62
N PHE A 25 -5.78 -3.98 -10.78
CA PHE A 25 -5.66 -2.83 -9.90
C PHE A 25 -5.34 -1.54 -10.68
N ASP A 26 -4.51 -1.62 -11.71
CA ASP A 26 -4.21 -0.47 -12.59
C ASP A 26 -5.44 0.00 -13.37
N LEU A 27 -6.46 -0.84 -13.59
CA LEU A 27 -7.72 -0.44 -14.22
C LEU A 27 -8.63 0.39 -13.30
N LEU A 28 -8.36 0.48 -12.00
CA LEU A 28 -9.09 1.35 -11.08
C LEU A 28 -8.73 2.82 -11.32
N LYS A 29 -9.31 3.40 -12.36
CA LYS A 29 -9.12 4.81 -12.77
C LYS A 29 -10.45 5.56 -12.79
N GLY A 30 -10.37 6.88 -12.97
CA GLY A 30 -11.53 7.76 -13.20
C GLY A 30 -11.72 8.86 -12.15
N ASN A 31 -11.07 8.74 -11.00
CA ASN A 31 -10.80 9.83 -10.07
C ASN A 31 -9.63 9.45 -9.15
N ALA A 32 -9.09 10.46 -8.45
CA ALA A 32 -7.93 10.30 -7.57
C ALA A 32 -8.15 9.25 -6.47
N ALA A 33 -9.36 9.13 -5.91
CA ALA A 33 -9.63 8.14 -4.87
C ALA A 33 -9.59 6.71 -5.41
N LEU A 34 -10.22 6.44 -6.58
CA LEU A 34 -10.16 5.13 -7.21
C LEU A 34 -8.73 4.73 -7.55
N GLU A 35 -7.96 5.67 -8.10
CA GLU A 35 -6.57 5.45 -8.47
C GLU A 35 -5.69 5.17 -7.25
N ALA A 36 -5.84 5.96 -6.18
CA ALA A 36 -5.11 5.74 -4.94
C ALA A 36 -5.44 4.37 -4.32
N TYR A 37 -6.71 3.98 -4.23
CA TYR A 37 -7.06 2.65 -3.73
C TYR A 37 -6.56 1.52 -4.64
N GLY A 38 -6.57 1.71 -5.97
CA GLY A 38 -5.98 0.75 -6.90
C GLY A 38 -4.48 0.55 -6.65
N GLN A 39 -3.72 1.64 -6.58
CA GLN A 39 -2.28 1.58 -6.32
C GLN A 39 -1.95 1.01 -4.93
N TYR A 40 -2.72 1.36 -3.89
CA TYR A 40 -2.58 0.76 -2.56
C TYR A 40 -2.67 -0.77 -2.61
N HIS A 41 -3.74 -1.30 -3.21
CA HIS A 41 -3.94 -2.75 -3.27
C HIS A 41 -2.94 -3.45 -4.20
N LYS A 42 -2.48 -2.78 -5.26
CA LYS A 42 -1.36 -3.26 -6.09
C LYS A 42 -0.08 -3.40 -5.27
N ALA A 43 0.26 -2.42 -4.44
CA ALA A 43 1.42 -2.49 -3.56
C ALA A 43 1.32 -3.65 -2.56
N LEU A 44 0.13 -3.89 -1.98
CA LEU A 44 -0.09 -5.04 -1.09
C LEU A 44 0.12 -6.38 -1.82
N ALA A 45 -0.38 -6.51 -3.06
CA ALA A 45 -0.20 -7.73 -3.84
C ALA A 45 1.26 -7.98 -4.22
N LEU A 46 2.02 -6.92 -4.55
CA LEU A 46 3.46 -6.99 -4.78
C LEU A 46 4.22 -7.42 -3.52
N ALA A 47 3.92 -6.81 -2.38
CA ALA A 47 4.51 -7.18 -1.09
C ALA A 47 4.20 -8.65 -0.73
N LEU A 48 2.96 -9.11 -0.95
CA LEU A 48 2.59 -10.50 -0.75
C LEU A 48 3.36 -11.48 -1.66
N ALA A 49 3.70 -11.04 -2.88
CA ALA A 49 4.54 -11.80 -3.80
C ALA A 49 6.05 -11.74 -3.47
N GLY A 50 6.44 -10.97 -2.44
CA GLY A 50 7.84 -10.75 -2.04
C GLY A 50 8.54 -9.61 -2.79
N ASP A 51 7.85 -8.89 -3.68
CA ASP A 51 8.39 -7.72 -4.37
C ASP A 51 8.20 -6.45 -3.53
N PHE A 52 8.96 -6.38 -2.43
CA PHE A 52 8.91 -5.26 -1.50
C PHE A 52 9.47 -3.96 -2.08
N LEU A 53 10.42 -4.03 -3.02
CA LEU A 53 11.00 -2.85 -3.67
C LEU A 53 9.98 -2.12 -4.55
N SER A 54 9.24 -2.87 -5.37
CA SER A 54 8.16 -2.29 -6.19
C SER A 54 7.01 -1.79 -5.31
N ALA A 55 6.65 -2.54 -4.26
CA ALA A 55 5.64 -2.10 -3.29
C ALA A 55 6.03 -0.78 -2.60
N ALA A 56 7.28 -0.65 -2.14
CA ALA A 56 7.78 0.57 -1.51
C ALA A 56 7.71 1.77 -2.46
N THR A 57 8.07 1.55 -3.73
CA THR A 57 8.02 2.60 -4.76
C THR A 57 6.61 3.13 -4.97
N ILE A 58 5.61 2.24 -5.02
CA ILE A 58 4.21 2.64 -5.15
C ILE A 58 3.71 3.34 -3.88
N LEU A 59 4.07 2.84 -2.70
CA LEU A 59 3.63 3.43 -1.41
C LEU A 59 4.26 4.79 -1.13
N ALA A 60 5.49 5.03 -1.59
CA ALA A 60 6.13 6.34 -1.52
C ALA A 60 5.44 7.38 -2.43
N ASN A 61 4.87 6.92 -3.55
CA ASN A 61 4.06 7.72 -4.48
C ASN A 61 4.74 9.05 -4.94
N GLY A 62 6.08 9.05 -4.99
CA GLY A 62 6.89 10.08 -5.61
C GLY A 62 6.61 11.50 -5.12
N GLU A 63 6.44 12.43 -6.06
CA GLU A 63 6.24 13.87 -5.78
C GLU A 63 4.90 14.20 -5.13
N ASP A 64 3.90 13.31 -5.28
CA ASP A 64 2.58 13.47 -4.66
C ASP A 64 2.59 13.08 -3.16
N GLY A 65 3.71 12.54 -2.68
CA GLY A 65 3.91 12.09 -1.30
C GLY A 65 3.25 10.74 -1.01
N PRO A 66 3.53 10.15 0.16
CA PRO A 66 3.15 8.77 0.47
C PRO A 66 1.65 8.49 0.36
N LEU A 67 1.34 7.29 -0.12
CA LEU A 67 -0.02 6.84 -0.41
C LEU A 67 -0.78 6.43 0.86
N HIS A 68 -1.00 7.36 1.79
CA HIS A 68 -1.65 7.11 3.08
C HIS A 68 -3.18 7.23 3.02
N VAL A 69 -3.82 6.45 2.15
CA VAL A 69 -5.29 6.46 1.94
C VAL A 69 -6.09 6.07 3.20
N ASN A 70 -5.46 5.35 4.12
CA ASN A 70 -5.95 5.00 5.46
C ASN A 70 -4.77 4.56 6.34
N LEU A 71 -5.05 4.23 7.60
CA LEU A 71 -4.04 3.75 8.55
C LEU A 71 -3.35 2.45 8.08
N GLY A 72 -4.08 1.55 7.43
CA GLY A 72 -3.51 0.32 6.87
C GLY A 72 -2.44 0.59 5.81
N ALA A 73 -2.59 1.65 5.01
CA ALA A 73 -1.60 2.02 4.00
C ALA A 73 -0.31 2.56 4.62
N LEU A 74 -0.41 3.36 5.69
CA LEU A 74 0.73 3.80 6.49
C LEU A 74 1.49 2.60 7.08
N VAL A 75 0.76 1.68 7.72
CA VAL A 75 1.36 0.49 8.35
C VAL A 75 2.00 -0.42 7.31
N ALA A 76 1.33 -0.64 6.18
CA ALA A 76 1.90 -1.41 5.08
C ALA A 76 3.19 -0.78 4.55
N HIS A 77 3.26 0.55 4.45
CA HIS A 77 4.47 1.25 4.01
C HIS A 77 5.63 1.04 4.98
N ALA A 78 5.40 1.23 6.28
CA ALA A 78 6.41 0.97 7.30
C ALA A 78 6.89 -0.50 7.28
N GLN A 79 5.97 -1.46 7.20
CA GLN A 79 6.32 -2.89 7.15
C GLN A 79 7.12 -3.24 5.88
N VAL A 80 6.73 -2.70 4.72
CA VAL A 80 7.44 -2.92 3.46
C VAL A 80 8.86 -2.34 3.51
N LEU A 81 9.05 -1.17 4.12
CA LEU A 81 10.37 -0.57 4.31
C LEU A 81 11.30 -1.44 5.17
N VAL A 82 10.77 -2.03 6.25
CA VAL A 82 11.53 -2.98 7.09
C VAL A 82 11.98 -4.21 6.29
N GLN A 83 11.16 -4.72 5.37
CA GLN A 83 11.53 -5.88 4.54
C GLN A 83 12.67 -5.60 3.55
N ILE A 84 13.03 -4.32 3.34
CA ILE A 84 14.12 -3.89 2.45
C ILE A 84 15.21 -3.14 3.22
N ASP A 85 15.37 -3.42 4.52
CA ASP A 85 16.41 -2.87 5.40
C ASP A 85 16.38 -1.34 5.51
N ARG A 86 15.18 -0.73 5.45
CA ARG A 86 14.95 0.72 5.58
C ARG A 86 14.20 1.06 6.87
N ASP A 87 14.60 0.44 7.98
CA ASP A 87 13.96 0.62 9.30
C ASP A 87 13.91 2.08 9.76
N GLY A 88 14.96 2.85 9.47
CA GLY A 88 15.02 4.27 9.83
C GLY A 88 13.90 5.09 9.19
N GLU A 89 13.62 4.85 7.90
CA GLU A 89 12.55 5.55 7.18
C GLU A 89 11.16 5.06 7.62
N ALA A 90 11.03 3.78 7.99
CA ALA A 90 9.82 3.26 8.58
C ALA A 90 9.48 3.98 9.90
N LEU A 91 10.49 4.20 10.76
CA LEU A 91 10.32 4.94 12.02
C LEU A 91 9.94 6.40 11.79
N GLU A 92 10.59 7.09 10.86
CA GLU A 92 10.28 8.48 10.52
C GLU A 92 8.81 8.64 10.11
N ILE A 93 8.30 7.75 9.25
CA ILE A 93 6.91 7.75 8.80
C ILE A 93 5.92 7.53 9.96
N LEU A 94 6.25 6.63 10.89
CA LEU A 94 5.39 6.35 12.05
C LEU A 94 5.41 7.51 13.06
N ASP A 95 6.58 8.10 13.32
CA ASP A 95 6.73 9.25 14.21
C ASP A 95 5.96 10.47 13.67
N GLU A 96 6.04 10.74 12.36
CA GLU A 96 5.27 11.81 11.72
C GLU A 96 3.76 11.60 11.85
N ALA A 97 3.30 10.36 11.64
CA ALA A 97 1.88 10.01 11.78
C ALA A 97 1.36 10.19 13.22
N LEU A 98 2.17 9.80 14.22
CA LEU A 98 1.85 9.99 15.63
C LEU A 98 1.80 11.48 16.00
N ALA A 99 2.78 12.27 15.53
CA ALA A 99 2.79 13.71 15.73
C ALA A 99 1.58 14.40 15.08
N GLY A 100 1.08 13.85 13.96
CA GLY A 100 -0.13 14.30 13.26
C GLY A 100 -1.47 13.95 13.94
N GLY A 101 -1.46 13.24 15.07
CA GLY A 101 -2.65 12.93 15.86
C GLY A 101 -3.42 11.67 15.42
N ILE A 102 -2.79 10.76 14.68
CA ILE A 102 -3.38 9.44 14.42
C ILE A 102 -3.50 8.67 15.75
N PRO A 103 -4.70 8.13 16.09
CA PRO A 103 -4.91 7.47 17.38
C PRO A 103 -3.96 6.30 17.62
N ASN A 104 -3.30 6.36 18.78
CA ASN A 104 -2.13 5.57 19.19
C ASN A 104 -2.35 4.05 19.22
N ALA A 105 -3.59 3.56 19.42
CA ALA A 105 -3.83 2.16 19.80
C ALA A 105 -3.38 1.12 18.76
N VAL A 106 -3.45 1.44 17.46
CA VAL A 106 -3.02 0.50 16.40
C VAL A 106 -1.52 0.57 16.15
N LEU A 107 -0.88 1.72 16.44
CA LEU A 107 0.55 1.93 16.21
C LEU A 107 1.41 1.44 17.38
N LEU A 108 0.87 1.40 18.60
CA LEU A 108 1.58 0.90 19.79
C LEU A 108 1.80 -0.62 19.80
N ASP A 109 1.06 -1.36 18.96
CA ASP A 109 1.09 -2.83 18.91
C ASP A 109 1.96 -3.38 17.76
N LEU A 110 2.58 -2.48 16.96
CA LEU A 110 3.53 -2.83 15.88
C LEU A 110 4.97 -2.92 16.40
#